data_AF-A0A3Q4GDN4-F1
#
_entry.id   AF-A0A3Q4GDN4-F1
#
_cell.length_a   1.000
_cell.length_b   1.000
_cell.length_c   1.000
_cell.angle_alpha   90.00
_cell.angle_beta   90.00
_cell.angle_gamma   90.00
#
_symmetry.space_group_name_H-M   'P 1'
#
loop_
_entity.id
_entity.type
_entity.pdbx_description
1 polymer ?
#
loop_
_entity_poly.entity_id
_entity_poly.type
_entity_poly.pdbx_seq_one_letter_code
_entity_poly.pdbx_strand_id
1 'polypeptide(L)'
;KVRPGEDSLLQCQSPRGDVIILLEWRRSDLKSDTYVFFFRNQRPYENYQHKFFKGRVELRDPTMKDGDVSVILKNVSTSDTGTYECEITVRNTEGVVTETKHSRKDEIGRRHHGGLVAFGLLLAVIIVVVAVVISKKKEE
;
A
#
# COMPACT_ATOMS: atom_id res chain seq x y z
N LYS A 1 3.53 -3.09 -9.55
CA LYS A 1 4.24 -3.14 -8.25
C LYS A 1 4.46 -1.71 -7.79
N VAL A 2 3.85 -1.30 -6.68
CA VAL A 2 3.96 0.06 -6.14
C VAL A 2 5.30 0.18 -5.39
N ARG A 3 5.98 1.32 -5.48
CA ARG A 3 7.24 1.54 -4.78
C ARG A 3 7.00 2.17 -3.40
N PRO A 4 7.90 1.95 -2.43
CA PRO A 4 7.83 2.65 -1.16
C PRO A 4 7.85 4.17 -1.36
N GLY A 5 6.94 4.88 -0.71
CA GLY A 5 6.75 6.32 -0.85
C GLY A 5 5.68 6.74 -1.87
N GLU A 6 5.19 5.81 -2.70
CA GLU A 6 4.07 6.07 -3.62
C GLU A 6 2.72 5.78 -2.93
N ASP A 7 1.64 6.12 -3.61
CA ASP A 7 0.30 5.78 -3.19
C ASP A 7 -0.15 4.48 -3.88
N SER A 8 -0.76 3.57 -3.11
CA SER A 8 -1.35 2.35 -3.65
C SER A 8 -2.85 2.49 -3.80
N LEU A 9 -3.36 2.23 -5.00
CA LEU A 9 -4.79 2.15 -5.25
C LEU A 9 -5.28 0.73 -4.98
N LEU A 10 -6.06 0.52 -3.93
CA LEU A 10 -6.76 -0.72 -3.61
C LEU A 10 -8.13 -0.75 -4.29
N GLN A 11 -8.19 -1.41 -5.44
CA GLN A 11 -9.42 -1.49 -6.25
C GLN A 11 -10.46 -2.45 -5.68
N CYS A 12 -11.71 -2.02 -5.63
CA CYS A 12 -12.86 -2.85 -5.29
C CYS A 12 -14.13 -2.27 -5.92
N GLN A 13 -15.05 -3.14 -6.34
CA GLN A 13 -16.25 -2.75 -7.09
C GLN A 13 -17.50 -3.36 -6.47
N SER A 14 -18.53 -2.54 -6.32
CA SER A 14 -19.88 -2.91 -5.95
C SER A 14 -20.78 -3.06 -7.18
N PRO A 15 -21.89 -3.83 -7.13
CA PRO A 15 -22.92 -3.78 -8.16
C PRO A 15 -23.39 -2.34 -8.45
N ARG A 16 -23.54 -2.01 -9.73
CA ARG A 16 -23.91 -0.67 -10.17
C ARG A 16 -25.37 -0.37 -9.86
N GLY A 17 -25.65 0.84 -9.40
CA GLY A 17 -27.01 1.31 -9.16
C GLY A 17 -27.55 1.01 -7.76
N ASP A 18 -26.84 0.19 -6.98
CA ASP A 18 -27.23 -0.10 -5.60
C ASP A 18 -26.68 0.96 -4.63
N VAL A 19 -27.39 1.18 -3.53
CA VAL A 19 -27.00 2.11 -2.48
C VAL A 19 -26.03 1.42 -1.52
N ILE A 20 -24.82 1.94 -1.39
CA ILE A 20 -23.82 1.43 -0.44
C ILE A 20 -24.20 1.83 0.99
N ILE A 21 -24.50 0.83 1.82
CA ILE A 21 -24.88 1.02 3.24
C ILE A 21 -23.66 0.99 4.13
N LEU A 22 -22.76 0.04 3.87
CA LEU A 22 -21.58 -0.26 4.65
C LEU A 22 -20.46 -0.66 3.69
N LEU A 23 -19.26 -0.12 3.94
CA LEU A 23 -18.04 -0.50 3.28
C LEU A 23 -16.95 -0.68 4.33
N GLU A 24 -16.39 -1.88 4.37
CA GLU A 24 -15.34 -2.26 5.29
C GLU A 24 -14.14 -2.75 4.48
N TRP A 25 -13.00 -2.10 4.70
CA TRP A 25 -11.71 -2.63 4.26
C TRP A 25 -10.98 -3.20 5.46
N ARG A 26 -10.54 -4.45 5.36
CA ARG A 26 -9.72 -5.15 6.36
C ARG A 26 -8.43 -5.64 5.72
N ARG A 27 -7.42 -5.93 6.53
CA ARG A 27 -6.22 -6.65 6.07
C ARG A 27 -6.20 -8.02 6.73
N SER A 28 -6.15 -9.08 5.95
CA SER A 28 -6.39 -10.44 6.45
C SER A 28 -5.32 -10.94 7.43
N ASP A 29 -4.10 -10.40 7.36
CA ASP A 29 -2.97 -10.75 8.22
C ASP A 29 -2.93 -9.94 9.54
N LEU A 30 -3.64 -8.81 9.60
CA LEU A 30 -3.82 -8.06 10.84
C LEU A 30 -4.92 -8.74 11.64
N LYS A 31 -4.54 -9.58 12.61
CA LYS A 31 -5.46 -10.12 13.64
C LYS A 31 -5.96 -8.98 14.53
N SER A 32 -6.87 -8.16 14.02
CA SER A 32 -7.41 -7.00 14.70
C SER A 32 -8.86 -6.78 14.32
N ASP A 33 -9.68 -6.39 15.29
CA ASP A 33 -11.07 -5.97 15.08
C ASP A 33 -11.18 -4.54 14.51
N THR A 34 -10.09 -4.00 13.96
CA THR A 34 -10.02 -2.64 13.43
C THR A 34 -9.78 -2.65 11.92
N TYR A 35 -10.12 -1.52 11.28
CA TYR A 35 -10.28 -1.45 9.83
C TYR A 35 -9.10 -0.75 9.15
N VAL A 36 -8.87 -1.08 7.89
CA VAL A 36 -8.07 -0.24 6.98
C VAL A 36 -8.88 1.01 6.63
N PHE A 37 -10.16 0.82 6.30
CA PHE A 37 -11.12 1.88 6.03
C PHE A 37 -12.52 1.42 6.46
N PHE A 38 -13.30 2.34 7.01
CA PHE A 38 -14.67 2.06 7.44
C PHE A 38 -15.58 3.21 7.02
N PHE A 39 -16.65 2.89 6.30
CA PHE A 39 -17.64 3.85 5.84
C PHE A 39 -19.03 3.32 6.09
N ARG A 40 -19.87 4.16 6.72
CA ARG A 40 -21.26 3.84 7.04
C ARG A 40 -22.04 5.15 7.09
N ASN A 41 -23.36 5.11 6.88
CA ASN A 41 -24.22 6.30 6.99
C ASN A 41 -23.68 7.49 6.17
N GLN A 42 -23.21 7.20 4.95
CA GLN A 42 -22.69 8.19 4.00
C GLN A 42 -21.44 8.98 4.47
N ARG A 43 -20.64 8.43 5.40
CA ARG A 43 -19.38 9.07 5.80
C ARG A 43 -18.32 8.06 6.26
N PRO A 44 -17.02 8.41 6.15
CA PRO A 44 -15.95 7.62 6.73
C PRO A 44 -15.86 7.81 8.25
N TYR A 45 -15.38 6.79 8.96
CA TYR A 45 -15.13 6.84 10.40
C TYR A 45 -13.71 6.41 10.73
N GLU A 46 -12.84 7.38 11.01
CA GLU A 46 -11.44 7.12 11.36
C GLU A 46 -11.25 6.47 12.74
N ASN A 47 -12.22 6.61 13.66
CA ASN A 47 -12.11 6.07 15.02
C ASN A 47 -12.14 4.53 15.05
N TYR A 48 -12.60 3.87 13.97
CA TYR A 48 -12.55 2.42 13.83
C TYR A 48 -11.31 1.95 13.06
N GLN A 49 -10.53 2.86 12.47
CA GLN A 49 -9.35 2.48 11.70
C GLN A 49 -8.21 2.01 12.61
N HIS A 50 -7.47 1.00 12.15
CA HIS A 50 -6.23 0.57 12.77
C HIS A 50 -5.23 1.75 12.73
N LYS A 51 -4.47 1.94 13.82
CA LYS A 51 -3.50 3.03 13.98
C LYS A 51 -2.49 3.18 12.83
N PHE A 52 -2.18 2.09 12.14
CA PHE A 52 -1.26 2.11 10.99
C PHE A 52 -1.87 2.75 9.72
N PHE A 53 -3.19 2.78 9.59
CA PHE A 53 -3.86 3.31 8.39
C PHE A 53 -4.46 4.70 8.59
N LYS A 54 -4.65 5.12 9.85
CA LYS A 54 -5.23 6.41 10.19
C LYS A 54 -4.48 7.56 9.51
N GLY A 55 -5.23 8.43 8.82
CA GLY A 55 -4.69 9.56 8.05
C GLY A 55 -3.97 9.19 6.75
N ARG A 56 -3.89 7.90 6.39
CA ARG A 56 -3.28 7.42 5.14
C ARG A 56 -4.27 6.85 4.14
N VAL A 57 -5.54 6.64 4.51
CA VAL A 57 -6.52 5.97 3.65
C VAL A 57 -7.70 6.87 3.34
N GLU A 58 -8.02 7.01 2.06
CA GLU A 58 -9.19 7.75 1.57
C GLU A 58 -9.84 7.04 0.38
N LEU A 59 -11.08 7.41 0.05
CA LEU A 59 -11.74 6.91 -1.16
C LEU A 59 -11.08 7.50 -2.40
N ARG A 60 -10.95 6.69 -3.47
CA ARG A 60 -10.53 7.19 -4.79
C ARG A 60 -11.50 8.25 -5.30
N ASP A 61 -12.79 7.98 -5.15
CA ASP A 61 -13.88 8.89 -5.48
C ASP A 61 -14.86 8.95 -4.29
N PRO A 62 -14.95 10.08 -3.59
CA PRO A 62 -15.88 10.24 -2.46
C PRO A 62 -17.36 10.03 -2.83
N THR A 63 -17.72 10.15 -4.11
CA THR A 63 -19.09 9.90 -4.58
C THR A 63 -19.38 8.42 -4.80
N MET A 64 -18.34 7.56 -4.81
CA MET A 64 -18.43 6.13 -5.12
C MET A 64 -19.23 5.84 -6.39
N LYS A 65 -19.08 6.71 -7.39
CA LYS A 65 -19.86 6.63 -8.62
C LYS A 65 -19.68 5.27 -9.29
N ASP A 66 -20.78 4.77 -9.86
CA ASP A 66 -20.82 3.48 -10.54
C ASP A 66 -20.39 2.29 -9.65
N GLY A 67 -20.49 2.43 -8.32
CA GLY A 67 -20.13 1.39 -7.36
C GLY A 67 -18.63 1.26 -7.12
N ASP A 68 -17.82 2.24 -7.54
CA ASP A 68 -16.39 2.24 -7.24
C ASP A 68 -16.14 2.54 -5.76
N VAL A 69 -15.73 1.52 -5.02
CA VAL A 69 -15.42 1.58 -3.59
C VAL A 69 -13.92 1.45 -3.32
N SER A 70 -13.11 1.74 -4.34
CA SER A 70 -11.66 1.70 -4.25
C SER A 70 -11.13 2.74 -3.26
N VAL A 71 -10.10 2.37 -2.50
CA VAL A 71 -9.40 3.27 -1.58
C VAL A 71 -7.97 3.51 -2.02
N ILE A 72 -7.45 4.70 -1.74
CA ILE A 72 -6.04 5.07 -1.91
C ILE A 72 -5.37 4.96 -0.54
N LEU A 73 -4.34 4.13 -0.45
CA LEU A 73 -3.44 4.05 0.70
C LEU A 73 -2.17 4.85 0.39
N LYS A 74 -1.96 5.94 1.12
CA LYS A 74 -0.90 6.92 0.88
C LYS A 74 0.45 6.50 1.45
N ASN A 75 1.51 6.92 0.78
CA ASN A 75 2.90 6.78 1.24
C ASN A 75 3.20 5.37 1.77
N VAL A 76 3.02 4.39 0.89
CA VAL A 76 3.14 2.97 1.26
C VAL A 76 4.58 2.60 1.58
N SER A 77 4.73 1.59 2.42
CA SER A 77 6.03 0.97 2.69
C SER A 77 5.93 -0.56 2.58
N THR A 78 7.04 -1.26 2.72
CA THR A 78 7.04 -2.73 2.66
C THR A 78 6.16 -3.38 3.73
N SER A 79 5.87 -2.70 4.85
CA SER A 79 4.95 -3.19 5.89
C SER A 79 3.46 -3.13 5.49
N ASP A 80 3.15 -2.42 4.41
CA ASP A 80 1.80 -2.35 3.85
C ASP A 80 1.53 -3.50 2.87
N THR A 81 2.53 -4.33 2.56
CA THR A 81 2.35 -5.56 1.79
C THR A 81 1.39 -6.49 2.52
N GLY A 82 0.38 -7.00 1.82
CA GLY A 82 -0.61 -7.90 2.42
C GLY A 82 -1.78 -8.20 1.50
N THR A 83 -2.72 -8.98 2.03
CA THR A 83 -4.02 -9.20 1.38
C THR A 83 -5.06 -8.33 2.07
N TYR A 84 -5.68 -7.47 1.29
CA TYR A 84 -6.74 -6.56 1.70
C TYR A 84 -8.09 -7.16 1.30
N GLU A 85 -9.07 -7.05 2.17
CA GLU A 85 -10.42 -7.54 1.93
C GLU A 85 -11.38 -6.35 1.97
N CYS A 86 -12.23 -6.26 0.97
CA CYS A 86 -13.27 -5.26 0.81
C CYS A 86 -14.61 -5.96 0.95
N GLU A 87 -15.39 -5.59 1.95
CA GLU A 87 -16.71 -6.11 2.24
C GLU A 87 -17.72 -4.98 2.09
N ILE A 88 -18.70 -5.21 1.22
CA ILE A 88 -19.64 -4.20 0.75
C ILE A 88 -21.04 -4.70 1.06
N THR A 89 -21.79 -3.94 1.85
CA THR A 89 -23.23 -4.15 2.01
C THR A 89 -23.97 -3.11 1.20
N VAL A 90 -24.80 -3.55 0.27
CA VAL A 90 -25.62 -2.67 -0.56
C VAL A 90 -27.11 -2.95 -0.42
N ARG A 91 -27.92 -1.97 -0.79
CA ARG A 91 -29.36 -2.10 -0.92
C ARG A 91 -29.77 -1.74 -2.34
N ASN A 92 -30.42 -2.67 -3.02
CA ASN A 92 -30.95 -2.43 -4.35
C ASN A 92 -32.27 -1.64 -4.31
N THR A 93 -32.83 -1.33 -5.47
CA THR A 93 -34.09 -0.57 -5.61
C THR A 93 -35.32 -1.29 -5.05
N GLU A 94 -35.26 -2.62 -4.92
CA GLU A 94 -36.31 -3.46 -4.32
C GLU A 94 -36.20 -3.55 -2.79
N GLY A 95 -35.20 -2.88 -2.20
CA GLY A 95 -34.92 -2.93 -0.77
C GLY A 95 -34.17 -4.18 -0.31
N VAL A 96 -33.78 -5.06 -1.23
CA VAL A 96 -33.00 -6.26 -0.95
C VAL A 96 -31.59 -5.84 -0.55
N VAL A 97 -31.13 -6.36 0.59
CA VAL A 97 -29.78 -6.14 1.10
C VAL A 97 -28.91 -7.30 0.68
N THR A 98 -27.77 -6.99 0.05
CA THR A 98 -26.77 -7.97 -0.36
C THR A 98 -25.41 -7.60 0.19
N GLU A 99 -24.61 -8.62 0.45
CA GLU A 99 -23.24 -8.49 0.92
C GLU A 99 -22.31 -9.12 -0.09
N THR A 100 -21.22 -8.43 -0.42
CA THR A 100 -20.21 -8.92 -1.36
C THR A 100 -18.82 -8.68 -0.79
N LYS A 101 -17.99 -9.71 -0.85
CA LYS A 101 -16.62 -9.68 -0.36
C LYS A 101 -15.63 -9.91 -1.50
N HIS A 102 -14.61 -9.06 -1.57
CA HIS A 102 -13.50 -9.16 -2.53
C HIS A 102 -12.16 -9.18 -1.79
N SER A 103 -11.20 -9.94 -2.31
CA SER A 103 -9.83 -9.97 -1.79
C SER A 103 -8.86 -9.40 -2.83
N ARG A 104 -7.93 -8.56 -2.38
CA ARG A 104 -6.91 -7.92 -3.20
C ARG A 104 -5.54 -8.06 -2.56
N LYS A 105 -4.60 -8.68 -3.28
CA LYS A 105 -3.19 -8.69 -2.87
C LYS A 105 -2.52 -7.38 -3.31
N ASP A 106 -1.75 -6.79 -2.40
CA ASP A 106 -0.91 -5.65 -2.71
C ASP A 106 0.55 -5.92 -2.33
N GLU A 107 1.45 -5.72 -3.29
CA GLU A 107 2.88 -6.01 -3.17
C GLU A 107 3.71 -4.74 -3.34
N ILE A 108 4.34 -4.30 -2.25
CA ILE A 108 5.19 -3.12 -2.25
C ILE A 108 6.65 -3.52 -2.51
N GLY A 109 7.28 -2.88 -3.50
CA GLY A 109 8.69 -3.12 -3.84
C GLY A 109 9.64 -2.82 -2.69
N ARG A 110 10.82 -3.46 -2.67
CA ARG A 110 11.91 -3.02 -1.79
C ARG A 110 12.61 -1.82 -2.43
N ARG A 111 12.88 -0.79 -1.63
CA ARG A 111 13.73 0.33 -2.04
C ARG A 111 15.17 -0.17 -2.05
N HIS A 112 15.76 -0.36 -3.23
CA HIS A 112 17.21 -0.55 -3.32
C HIS A 112 17.88 0.79 -3.05
N HIS A 113 18.42 0.96 -1.84
CA HIS A 113 19.39 2.04 -1.60
C HIS A 113 20.64 1.69 -2.41
N GLY A 114 20.93 2.46 -3.46
CA GLY A 114 22.11 2.32 -4.33
C GLY A 114 23.45 2.64 -3.65
N GLY A 115 23.64 2.24 -2.38
CA GLY A 115 24.83 2.54 -1.58
C GLY A 115 26.04 1.63 -1.83
N LEU A 116 25.92 0.62 -2.69
CA LEU A 116 27.00 -0.37 -2.91
C LEU A 116 27.95 -0.03 -4.07
N VAL A 117 27.59 0.88 -4.98
CA VAL A 117 28.50 1.30 -6.06
C VAL A 117 29.70 2.11 -5.53
N ALA A 118 29.56 2.80 -4.39
CA ALA A 118 30.66 3.55 -3.78
C ALA A 118 31.71 2.65 -3.12
N PHE A 119 31.32 1.51 -2.53
CA PHE A 119 32.27 0.60 -1.87
C PHE A 119 33.21 -0.08 -2.88
N GLY A 120 32.69 -0.48 -4.05
CA GLY A 120 33.51 -1.08 -5.12
C GLY A 120 34.53 -0.11 -5.70
N LEU A 121 34.13 1.14 -5.96
CA LEU A 121 35.03 2.19 -6.45
C LEU A 121 36.11 2.54 -5.41
N LEU A 122 35.76 2.65 -4.13
CA LEU A 122 36.72 2.95 -3.07
C LEU A 122 37.79 1.85 -2.94
N LEU A 123 37.38 0.57 -2.97
CA LEU A 123 38.30 -0.57 -2.95
C LEU A 123 39.22 -0.60 -4.18
N ALA A 124 38.68 -0.36 -5.38
CA ALA A 124 39.47 -0.32 -6.61
C ALA A 124 40.54 0.79 -6.57
N VAL A 125 40.19 1.99 -6.08
CA VAL A 125 41.13 3.11 -5.92
C VAL A 125 42.24 2.76 -4.92
N ILE A 126 41.90 2.15 -3.77
CA ILE A 126 42.90 1.73 -2.77
C ILE A 126 43.89 0.72 -3.38
N ILE A 127 43.41 -0.27 -4.13
CA ILE A 127 44.27 -1.28 -4.79
C ILE A 127 45.25 -0.61 -5.76
N VAL A 128 44.78 0.33 -6.60
CA VAL A 128 45.64 1.05 -7.55
C VAL A 128 46.71 1.86 -6.82
N VAL A 129 46.35 2.59 -5.75
CA VAL A 129 47.31 3.37 -4.97
C VAL A 129 48.37 2.48 -4.34
N VAL A 130 47.98 1.36 -3.72
CA VAL A 130 48.93 0.41 -3.12
C VAL A 130 49.85 -0.18 -4.19
N ALA A 131 49.31 -0.57 -5.35
CA ALA A 131 50.12 -1.09 -6.45
C ALA A 131 51.16 -0.06 -6.94
N VAL A 132 50.76 1.21 -7.10
CA VAL A 132 51.66 2.30 -7.50
C VAL A 132 52.76 2.53 -6.46
N VAL A 133 52.42 2.51 -5.17
CA VAL A 133 53.40 2.67 -4.07
C VAL A 133 54.39 1.51 -4.06
N ILE A 134 53.92 0.27 -4.23
CA ILE A 134 54.79 -0.91 -4.30
C ILE A 134 55.70 -0.85 -5.53
N SER A 135 55.18 -0.47 -6.70
CA SER A 135 55.97 -0.32 -7.92
C SER A 135 57.07 0.73 -7.76
N LYS A 136 56.76 1.89 -7.17
CA LYS A 136 57.76 2.93 -6.90
C LYS A 136 58.83 2.48 -5.91
N LYS A 137 58.45 1.77 -4.84
CA LYS A 137 59.39 1.23 -3.85
C LYS A 137 60.32 0.15 -4.43
N LYS A 138 59.94 -0.50 -5.53
CA LYS A 138 60.78 -1.50 -6.21
C LYS A 138 61.80 -0.85 -7.17
N GLU A 139 61.57 0.40 -7.57
CA GLU A 139 62.46 1.16 -8.46
C GLU A 139 63.51 2.02 -7.71
N GLU A 140 63.37 2.19 -6.38
CA GLU A 140 64.38 2.78 -5.46
C GLU A 140 65.25 1.70 -4.81
#